data_AF-A0A1V2QC77-F1
#
_entry.id   AF-A0A1V2QC77-F1
#
_cell.length_a   1.000
_cell.length_b   1.000
_cell.length_c   1.000
_cell.angle_alpha   90.00
_cell.angle_beta   90.00
_cell.angle_gamma   90.00
#
_symmetry.space_group_name_H-M   'P 1'
#
loop_
_entity.id
_entity.type
_entity.pdbx_description
1 polymer ?
#
loop_
_entity_poly.entity_id
_entity_poly.type
_entity_poly.pdbx_seq_one_letter_code
_entity_poly.pdbx_strand_id
1 'polypeptide(L)'
;MTEFEPEQVAQFIASMIATESVRRDHVLELPDLGYRIEVGGVMQHDESFVEVLIGVGDPQWGGYAWDRSVGVSRDGSHPVGEAVLAWTHYVLPLFIALRQPDHPLTGVVVRRAVPSGEILAGPVVTRNFHGLPEGFDERVAANPPTMIVAEWLATGGRLPERPTWLFTTCSRVCGVEATEVTVNNAQVTDHFPGFADELDWGGGSGTVKSWALLRGLSDYLN
;
A
#
# COMPACT_ATOMS: atom_id res chain seq x y z
N MET A 1 -22.48 -17.13 -1.47
CA MET A 1 -21.44 -17.91 -2.16
C MET A 1 -20.31 -16.93 -2.43
N THR A 2 -19.17 -17.07 -1.76
CA THR A 2 -17.97 -16.27 -2.03
C THR A 2 -17.51 -16.62 -3.45
N GLU A 3 -17.58 -15.65 -4.36
CA GLU A 3 -17.37 -15.91 -5.79
C GLU A 3 -15.88 -15.95 -6.19
N PHE A 4 -14.97 -15.61 -5.26
CA PHE A 4 -13.53 -15.65 -5.48
C PHE A 4 -12.81 -16.36 -4.33
N GLU A 5 -12.34 -17.56 -4.60
CA GLU A 5 -11.40 -18.26 -3.73
C GLU A 5 -10.01 -17.58 -3.81
N PRO A 6 -9.21 -17.57 -2.73
CA PRO A 6 -7.86 -16.96 -2.71
C PRO A 6 -6.98 -17.34 -3.91
N GLU A 7 -7.11 -18.58 -4.37
CA GLU A 7 -6.43 -19.15 -5.53
C GLU A 7 -6.74 -18.42 -6.85
N GLN A 8 -7.99 -18.01 -7.05
CA GLN A 8 -8.43 -17.30 -8.25
C GLN A 8 -7.91 -15.86 -8.24
N VAL A 9 -7.89 -15.23 -7.06
CA VAL A 9 -7.30 -13.90 -6.85
C VAL A 9 -5.81 -13.93 -7.15
N ALA A 10 -5.08 -14.91 -6.62
CA ALA A 10 -3.66 -15.10 -6.89
C ALA A 10 -3.38 -15.28 -8.40
N GLN A 11 -4.19 -16.07 -9.10
CA GLN A 11 -4.08 -16.24 -10.54
C GLN A 11 -4.33 -14.94 -11.31
N PHE A 12 -5.32 -14.14 -10.87
CA PHE A 12 -5.61 -12.85 -11.48
C PHE A 12 -4.45 -11.87 -11.32
N ILE A 13 -3.84 -11.80 -10.13
CA ILE A 13 -2.63 -11.01 -9.87
C ILE A 13 -1.50 -11.41 -10.84
N ALA A 14 -1.27 -12.72 -11.01
CA ALA A 14 -0.24 -13.24 -11.92
C ALA A 14 -0.43 -12.73 -13.36
N SER A 15 -1.65 -12.82 -13.88
CA SER A 15 -1.98 -12.38 -15.23
C SER A 15 -1.79 -10.87 -15.43
N MET A 16 -2.03 -10.08 -14.39
CA MET A 16 -1.86 -8.62 -14.44
C MET A 16 -0.40 -8.17 -14.50
N ILE A 17 0.51 -8.89 -13.85
CA ILE A 17 1.93 -8.51 -13.75
C ILE A 17 2.70 -8.89 -15.03
N ALA A 18 2.15 -9.78 -15.86
CA ALA A 18 2.78 -10.25 -17.09
C ALA A 18 4.23 -10.78 -16.90
N THR A 19 4.52 -11.36 -15.73
CA THR A 19 5.79 -12.00 -15.37
C THR A 19 5.62 -13.51 -15.33
N GLU A 20 6.72 -14.26 -15.42
CA GLU A 20 6.67 -15.69 -15.11
C GLU A 20 6.21 -15.86 -13.67
N SER A 21 5.25 -16.76 -13.46
CA SER A 21 4.72 -17.02 -12.12
C SER A 21 4.51 -18.50 -11.93
N VAL A 22 4.82 -18.96 -10.73
CA VAL A 22 4.68 -20.36 -10.34
C VAL A 22 3.73 -20.41 -9.17
N ARG A 23 2.53 -20.95 -9.41
CA ARG A 23 1.57 -21.17 -8.35
C ARG A 23 1.97 -22.39 -7.51
N ARG A 24 1.96 -22.21 -6.19
CA ARG A 24 2.10 -23.28 -5.18
C ARG A 24 1.02 -23.09 -4.13
N ASP A 25 -0.02 -23.92 -4.20
CA ASP A 25 -1.23 -23.82 -3.37
C ASP A 25 -1.90 -22.44 -3.45
N HIS A 26 -1.91 -21.70 -2.33
CA HIS A 26 -2.47 -20.36 -2.14
C HIS A 26 -1.42 -19.25 -2.30
N VAL A 27 -0.18 -19.62 -2.67
CA VAL A 27 0.95 -18.71 -2.87
C VAL A 27 1.31 -18.65 -4.35
N LEU A 28 1.52 -17.44 -4.84
CA LEU A 28 2.05 -17.17 -6.17
C LEU A 28 3.51 -16.75 -6.06
N GLU A 29 4.43 -17.60 -6.49
CA GLU A 29 5.84 -17.23 -6.62
C GLU A 29 6.03 -16.40 -7.89
N LEU A 30 6.79 -15.31 -7.78
CA LEU A 30 7.19 -14.43 -8.87
C LEU A 30 8.72 -14.53 -9.01
N PRO A 31 9.27 -15.56 -9.67
CA PRO A 31 10.70 -15.85 -9.65
C PRO A 31 11.57 -14.71 -10.16
N ASP A 32 11.13 -14.02 -11.22
CA ASP A 32 11.84 -12.88 -11.81
C ASP A 32 12.04 -11.75 -10.80
N LEU A 33 11.02 -11.52 -9.96
CA LEU A 33 11.03 -10.52 -8.90
C LEU A 33 11.61 -11.10 -7.59
N GLY A 34 11.68 -12.42 -7.48
CA GLY A 34 12.02 -13.20 -6.30
C GLY A 34 11.14 -12.89 -5.09
N TYR A 35 9.86 -12.59 -5.34
CA TYR A 35 8.82 -12.40 -4.33
C TYR A 35 7.81 -13.54 -4.35
N ARG A 36 7.01 -13.60 -3.30
CA ARG A 36 5.85 -14.48 -3.14
C ARG A 36 4.63 -13.62 -2.83
N ILE A 37 3.51 -13.86 -3.49
CA ILE A 37 2.25 -13.21 -3.17
C ILE A 37 1.33 -14.23 -2.51
N GLU A 38 0.77 -13.88 -1.37
CA GLU A 38 -0.23 -14.69 -0.68
C GLU A 38 -1.54 -13.91 -0.55
N VAL A 39 -2.67 -14.58 -0.80
CA VAL A 39 -4.00 -14.00 -0.58
C VAL A 39 -4.57 -14.61 0.69
N GLY A 40 -4.67 -13.80 1.74
CA GLY A 40 -5.12 -14.23 3.08
C GLY A 40 -6.64 -14.36 3.20
N GLY A 41 -7.39 -13.98 2.16
CA GLY A 41 -8.84 -14.09 2.08
C GLY A 41 -9.51 -12.85 1.49
N VAL A 42 -10.81 -13.00 1.20
CA VAL A 42 -11.69 -11.93 0.76
C VAL A 42 -12.77 -11.74 1.81
N MET A 43 -12.82 -10.55 2.41
CA MET A 43 -13.88 -10.13 3.31
C MET A 43 -14.92 -9.35 2.51
N GLN A 44 -16.08 -9.96 2.30
CA GLN A 44 -17.20 -9.29 1.64
C GLN A 44 -18.03 -8.54 2.69
N HIS A 45 -18.21 -7.23 2.49
CA HIS A 45 -19.07 -6.40 3.33
C HIS A 45 -20.49 -6.31 2.74
N ASP A 46 -20.59 -6.12 1.42
CA ASP A 46 -21.82 -6.19 0.64
C ASP A 46 -21.54 -6.61 -0.82
N GLU A 47 -22.54 -6.53 -1.72
CA GLU A 47 -22.39 -6.90 -3.14
C GLU A 47 -21.45 -5.96 -3.93
N SER A 48 -21.27 -4.73 -3.44
CA SER A 48 -20.48 -3.69 -4.07
C SER A 48 -19.15 -3.43 -3.37
N PHE A 49 -18.93 -3.93 -2.16
CA PHE A 49 -17.78 -3.60 -1.33
C PHE A 49 -17.11 -4.84 -0.73
N VAL A 50 -15.81 -4.98 -1.01
CA VAL A 50 -14.96 -6.05 -0.49
C VAL A 50 -13.62 -5.51 0.01
N GLU A 51 -13.02 -6.25 0.92
CA GLU A 51 -11.61 -6.15 1.30
C GLU A 51 -10.87 -7.43 0.92
N VAL A 52 -9.72 -7.28 0.26
CA VAL A 52 -8.84 -8.41 -0.10
C VAL A 52 -7.55 -8.26 0.68
N LEU A 53 -7.23 -9.27 1.49
CA LEU A 53 -5.99 -9.31 2.24
C LEU A 53 -4.88 -9.91 1.35
N ILE A 54 -3.88 -9.10 1.01
CA ILE A 54 -2.79 -9.48 0.09
C ILE A 54 -1.45 -9.26 0.77
N GLY A 55 -0.60 -10.28 0.78
CA GLY A 55 0.72 -10.26 1.39
C GLY A 55 1.82 -10.36 0.35
N VAL A 56 2.86 -9.51 0.47
CA VAL A 56 4.12 -9.67 -0.26
C VAL A 56 5.16 -10.30 0.65
N GLY A 57 5.68 -11.44 0.24
CA GLY A 57 6.72 -12.18 0.95
C GLY A 57 8.02 -12.15 0.18
N ASP A 58 9.11 -12.05 0.91
CA ASP A 58 10.48 -12.23 0.43
C ASP A 58 11.09 -13.40 1.20
N PRO A 59 11.79 -14.34 0.55
CA PRO A 59 12.52 -15.40 1.25
C PRO A 59 13.46 -14.89 2.36
N GLN A 60 13.97 -13.66 2.25
CA GLN A 60 14.87 -13.05 3.23
C GLN A 60 14.15 -12.47 4.46
N TRP A 61 12.86 -12.16 4.38
CA TRP A 61 12.15 -11.50 5.49
C TRP A 61 11.60 -12.48 6.54
N GLY A 62 11.48 -13.76 6.18
CA GLY A 62 10.86 -14.76 7.04
C GLY A 62 9.35 -14.59 7.25
N GLY A 63 8.68 -13.77 6.44
CA GLY A 63 7.23 -13.48 6.56
C GLY A 63 6.69 -12.63 5.40
N TYR A 64 5.51 -12.03 5.61
CA TYR A 64 4.80 -11.21 4.63
C TYR A 64 4.54 -9.78 5.12
N ALA A 65 4.67 -8.83 4.20
CA ALA A 65 4.14 -7.49 4.33
C ALA A 65 2.69 -7.49 3.83
N TRP A 66 1.73 -7.45 4.76
CA TRP A 66 0.30 -7.49 4.47
C TRP A 66 -0.26 -6.10 4.16
N ASP A 67 -1.16 -6.03 3.18
CA ASP A 67 -2.03 -4.89 2.91
C ASP A 67 -3.49 -5.36 2.78
N ARG A 68 -4.42 -4.47 3.13
CA ARG A 68 -5.85 -4.65 2.86
C ARG A 68 -6.23 -3.76 1.68
N SER A 69 -6.44 -4.38 0.53
CA SER A 69 -6.92 -3.66 -0.64
C SER A 69 -8.44 -3.60 -0.65
N VAL A 70 -8.99 -2.43 -0.96
CA VAL A 70 -10.42 -2.18 -0.94
C VAL A 70 -10.97 -2.08 -2.35
N GLY A 71 -11.92 -2.95 -2.67
CA GLY A 71 -12.66 -2.94 -3.92
C GLY A 71 -14.06 -2.36 -3.74
N VAL A 72 -14.42 -1.38 -4.57
CA VAL A 72 -15.79 -0.87 -4.64
C VAL A 72 -16.26 -0.96 -6.08
N SER A 73 -17.34 -1.71 -6.32
CA SER A 73 -17.97 -1.84 -7.63
C SER A 73 -18.43 -0.48 -8.12
N ARG A 74 -18.06 -0.13 -9.36
CA ARG A 74 -18.50 1.07 -10.06
C ARG A 74 -18.92 0.67 -11.46
N ASP A 75 -20.06 1.15 -11.91
CA ASP A 75 -20.55 0.93 -13.28
C ASP A 75 -20.55 -0.53 -13.73
N GLY A 76 -20.81 -1.47 -12.80
CA GLY A 76 -20.86 -2.91 -13.04
C GLY A 76 -19.52 -3.64 -12.96
N SER A 77 -18.44 -2.98 -12.51
CA SER A 77 -17.16 -3.65 -12.28
C SER A 77 -17.20 -4.62 -11.08
N HIS A 78 -16.43 -5.70 -11.15
CA HIS A 78 -16.38 -6.67 -10.05
C HIS A 78 -15.50 -6.12 -8.90
N PRO A 79 -15.99 -6.05 -7.65
CA PRO A 79 -15.28 -5.38 -6.56
C PRO A 79 -13.92 -6.03 -6.23
N VAL A 80 -13.81 -7.37 -6.30
CA VAL A 80 -12.50 -8.04 -6.14
C VAL A 80 -11.51 -7.65 -7.25
N GLY A 81 -12.00 -7.47 -8.47
CA GLY A 81 -11.18 -7.03 -9.60
C GLY A 81 -10.61 -5.64 -9.36
N GLU A 82 -11.46 -4.71 -8.89
CA GLU A 82 -11.05 -3.35 -8.49
C GLU A 82 -10.00 -3.37 -7.38
N ALA A 83 -10.21 -4.18 -6.34
CA ALA A 83 -9.27 -4.32 -5.24
C ALA A 83 -7.89 -4.79 -5.73
N VAL A 84 -7.85 -5.84 -6.55
CA VAL A 84 -6.61 -6.40 -7.07
C VAL A 84 -5.93 -5.43 -8.04
N LEU A 85 -6.70 -4.79 -8.91
CA LEU A 85 -6.18 -3.81 -9.86
C LEU A 85 -5.53 -2.63 -9.14
N ALA A 86 -6.22 -2.06 -8.16
CA ALA A 86 -5.70 -0.97 -7.34
C ALA A 86 -4.42 -1.39 -6.61
N TRP A 87 -4.41 -2.55 -5.96
CA TRP A 87 -3.23 -3.04 -5.24
C TRP A 87 -2.03 -3.24 -6.16
N THR A 88 -2.25 -3.80 -7.35
CA THR A 88 -1.19 -4.06 -8.35
C THR A 88 -0.57 -2.75 -8.86
N HIS A 89 -1.33 -1.66 -8.92
CA HIS A 89 -0.85 -0.37 -9.42
C HIS A 89 -0.34 0.59 -8.33
N TYR A 90 -0.77 0.41 -7.08
CA TYR A 90 -0.45 1.36 -6.01
C TYR A 90 0.49 0.79 -4.94
N VAL A 91 0.44 -0.53 -4.70
CA VAL A 91 1.20 -1.18 -3.62
C VAL A 91 2.35 -2.01 -4.17
N LEU A 92 2.07 -2.93 -5.08
CA LEU A 92 3.09 -3.83 -5.63
C LEU A 92 4.33 -3.12 -6.21
N PRO A 93 4.21 -1.95 -6.89
CA PRO A 93 5.37 -1.24 -7.42
C PRO A 93 6.42 -0.88 -6.38
N LEU A 94 6.01 -0.63 -5.13
CA LEU A 94 6.94 -0.29 -4.04
C LEU A 94 7.87 -1.45 -3.71
N PHE A 95 7.33 -2.67 -3.74
CA PHE A 95 8.10 -3.88 -3.52
C PHE A 95 8.99 -4.20 -4.72
N ILE A 96 8.47 -4.07 -5.95
CA ILE A 96 9.26 -4.27 -7.17
C ILE A 96 10.47 -3.32 -7.19
N ALA A 97 10.26 -2.05 -6.83
CA ALA A 97 11.29 -1.02 -6.85
C ALA A 97 12.51 -1.33 -5.96
N LEU A 98 12.37 -2.17 -4.93
CA LEU A 98 13.50 -2.61 -4.09
C LEU A 98 14.55 -3.44 -4.85
N ARG A 99 14.10 -4.21 -5.84
CA ARG A 99 14.93 -5.19 -6.56
C ARG A 99 15.14 -4.81 -8.01
N GLN A 100 14.12 -4.25 -8.64
CA GLN A 100 14.12 -3.87 -10.05
C GLN A 100 13.59 -2.43 -10.20
N PRO A 101 14.41 -1.42 -9.85
CA PRO A 101 13.99 -0.01 -9.88
C PRO A 101 13.59 0.47 -11.28
N ASP A 102 14.08 -0.18 -12.35
CA ASP A 102 13.80 0.17 -13.74
C ASP A 102 12.61 -0.61 -14.35
N HIS A 103 11.87 -1.37 -13.54
CA HIS A 103 10.71 -2.14 -14.01
C HIS A 103 9.58 -1.22 -14.48
N PRO A 104 8.81 -1.53 -15.54
CA PRO A 104 7.78 -0.62 -16.06
C PRO A 104 6.74 -0.15 -15.04
N LEU A 105 6.41 -0.99 -14.04
CA LEU A 105 5.47 -0.65 -12.96
C LEU A 105 6.04 0.34 -11.93
N THR A 106 7.36 0.54 -11.83
CA THR A 106 7.97 1.36 -10.76
C THR A 106 8.02 2.85 -11.11
N GLY A 107 7.62 3.26 -12.32
CA GLY A 107 7.63 4.66 -12.74
C GLY A 107 6.77 5.60 -11.89
N VAL A 108 5.84 5.05 -11.10
CA VAL A 108 4.99 5.79 -10.14
C VAL A 108 5.59 5.89 -8.73
N VAL A 109 6.72 5.23 -8.47
CA VAL A 109 7.35 5.19 -7.14
C VAL A 109 8.27 6.38 -6.97
N VAL A 110 8.03 7.17 -5.94
CA VAL A 110 8.91 8.27 -5.53
C VAL A 110 9.97 7.73 -4.59
N ARG A 111 11.25 8.04 -4.87
CA ARG A 111 12.38 7.64 -4.03
C ARG A 111 12.94 8.86 -3.30
N ARG A 112 13.14 8.75 -1.99
CA ARG A 112 13.76 9.79 -1.17
C ARG A 112 14.86 9.17 -0.32
N ALA A 113 16.09 9.66 -0.48
CA ALA A 113 17.20 9.27 0.37
C ALA A 113 17.01 9.84 1.79
N VAL A 114 17.37 9.05 2.79
CA VAL A 114 17.36 9.44 4.21
C VAL A 114 18.66 8.99 4.88
N PRO A 115 19.09 9.57 6.01
CA PRO A 115 20.41 9.32 6.58
C PRO A 115 20.79 7.85 6.83
N SER A 116 19.81 6.96 7.02
CA SER A 116 20.04 5.53 7.27
C SER A 116 19.40 4.63 6.22
N GLY A 117 19.04 5.16 5.04
CA GLY A 117 18.31 4.37 4.07
C GLY A 117 17.65 5.13 2.93
N GLU A 118 16.56 4.56 2.46
CA GLU A 118 15.67 5.19 1.48
C GLU A 118 14.20 4.98 1.86
N ILE A 119 13.38 5.95 1.47
CA ILE A 119 11.93 5.88 1.47
C ILE A 119 11.48 5.65 0.03
N LEU A 120 10.70 4.60 -0.20
CA LEU A 120 9.95 4.36 -1.43
C LEU A 120 8.49 4.70 -1.13
N ALA A 121 7.94 5.72 -1.78
CA ALA A 121 6.58 6.17 -1.58
C ALA A 121 5.72 5.83 -2.80
N GLY A 122 4.56 5.25 -2.54
CA GLY A 122 3.59 4.92 -3.58
C GLY A 122 2.70 6.11 -3.91
N PRO A 123 1.95 6.03 -5.01
CA PRO A 123 0.87 6.97 -5.28
C PRO A 123 -0.17 6.97 -4.15
N VAL A 124 -0.83 8.11 -3.97
CA VAL A 124 -1.89 8.27 -2.98
C VAL A 124 -3.24 7.98 -3.60
N VAL A 125 -4.09 7.26 -2.87
CA VAL A 125 -5.48 7.02 -3.23
C VAL A 125 -6.38 7.91 -2.42
N THR A 126 -7.01 8.88 -3.10
CA THR A 126 -8.09 9.68 -2.53
C THR A 126 -9.44 9.15 -2.97
N ARG A 127 -10.42 9.16 -2.08
CA ARG A 127 -11.84 9.03 -2.43
C ARG A 127 -12.58 10.25 -1.94
N ASN A 128 -13.19 10.98 -2.86
CA ASN A 128 -14.07 12.09 -2.57
C ASN A 128 -15.49 11.55 -2.32
N PHE A 129 -15.98 11.65 -1.09
CA PHE A 129 -17.38 11.35 -0.77
C PHE A 129 -18.26 12.58 -1.00
N HIS A 130 -17.74 13.76 -0.68
CA HIS A 130 -18.43 15.02 -0.89
C HIS A 130 -17.47 16.21 -0.76
N GLY A 131 -17.55 17.17 -1.68
CA GLY A 131 -17.08 18.54 -1.44
C GLY A 131 -15.60 18.72 -1.08
N LEU A 132 -14.70 17.80 -1.45
CA LEU A 132 -13.26 18.05 -1.30
C LEU A 132 -12.84 19.31 -2.10
N PRO A 133 -11.94 20.15 -1.56
CA PRO A 133 -11.51 21.36 -2.24
C PRO A 133 -10.85 21.10 -3.59
N GLU A 134 -10.85 22.10 -4.47
CA GLU A 134 -10.06 22.07 -5.69
C GLU A 134 -8.56 21.90 -5.36
N GLY A 135 -7.87 21.09 -6.15
CA GLY A 135 -6.45 20.80 -5.95
C GLY A 135 -6.14 19.86 -4.79
N PHE A 136 -7.14 19.24 -4.14
CA PHE A 136 -6.92 18.37 -2.98
C PHE A 136 -6.04 17.16 -3.33
N ASP A 137 -6.33 16.49 -4.44
CA ASP A 137 -5.58 15.30 -4.86
C ASP A 137 -4.12 15.63 -5.18
N GLU A 138 -3.85 16.75 -5.86
CA GLU A 138 -2.49 17.20 -6.15
C GLU A 138 -1.72 17.56 -4.88
N ARG A 139 -2.36 18.23 -3.92
CA ARG A 139 -1.73 18.58 -2.62
C ARG A 139 -1.37 17.33 -1.84
N VAL A 140 -2.31 16.40 -1.73
CA VAL A 140 -2.10 15.14 -1.01
C VAL A 140 -1.06 14.26 -1.70
N ALA A 141 -1.03 14.23 -3.04
CA ALA A 141 0.01 13.53 -3.78
C ALA A 141 1.40 14.16 -3.59
N ALA A 142 1.47 15.49 -3.43
CA ALA A 142 2.72 16.20 -3.18
C ALA A 142 3.25 15.99 -1.75
N ASN A 143 2.36 15.89 -0.75
CA ASN A 143 2.74 15.54 0.62
C ASN A 143 1.83 14.45 1.22
N PRO A 144 2.07 13.17 0.89
CA PRO A 144 1.29 12.06 1.42
C PRO A 144 1.44 11.95 2.95
N PRO A 145 0.38 11.64 3.72
CA PRO A 145 0.50 11.44 5.16
C PRO A 145 1.51 10.34 5.54
N THR A 146 1.67 9.31 4.70
CA THR A 146 2.73 8.29 4.89
C THR A 146 4.13 8.86 4.84
N MET A 147 4.40 9.94 4.09
CA MET A 147 5.74 10.52 4.02
C MET A 147 6.14 11.12 5.36
N ILE A 148 5.22 11.79 6.05
CA ILE A 148 5.46 12.35 7.39
C ILE A 148 5.82 11.24 8.37
N VAL A 149 5.05 10.14 8.38
CA VAL A 149 5.31 8.96 9.24
C VAL A 149 6.63 8.29 8.86
N ALA A 150 6.89 8.12 7.56
CA ALA A 150 8.09 7.46 7.04
C ALA A 150 9.36 8.25 7.39
N GLU A 151 9.33 9.58 7.26
CA GLU A 151 10.45 10.45 7.65
C GLU A 151 10.69 10.44 9.15
N TRP A 152 9.62 10.47 9.96
CA TRP A 152 9.75 10.33 11.40
C TRP A 152 10.39 8.99 11.77
N LEU A 153 9.95 7.89 11.17
CA LEU A 153 10.53 6.55 11.39
C LEU A 153 11.98 6.47 10.95
N ALA A 154 12.34 7.12 9.84
CA ALA A 154 13.71 7.15 9.34
C ALA A 154 14.66 8.03 10.17
N THR A 155 14.13 9.01 10.91
CA THR A 155 14.92 9.94 11.74
C THR A 155 14.97 9.55 13.22
N GLY A 156 13.96 8.81 13.70
CA GLY A 156 13.83 8.39 15.10
C GLY A 156 14.80 7.30 15.57
N GLY A 157 15.59 6.69 14.68
CA GLY A 157 16.54 5.63 15.04
C GLY A 157 17.21 4.96 13.83
N ARG A 158 17.92 3.84 14.05
CA ARG A 158 18.43 3.00 12.97
C ARG A 158 17.28 2.19 12.37
N LEU A 159 17.05 2.34 11.07
CA LEU A 159 16.14 1.46 10.34
C LEU A 159 16.61 0.01 10.46
N PRO A 160 15.69 -0.96 10.58
CA PRO A 160 16.08 -2.37 10.55
C PRO A 160 16.69 -2.72 9.19
N GLU A 161 17.53 -3.76 9.17
CA GLU A 161 18.12 -4.29 7.92
C GLU A 161 17.05 -4.82 6.95
N ARG A 162 15.87 -5.20 7.47
CA ARG A 162 14.71 -5.58 6.66
C ARG A 162 13.88 -4.36 6.26
N PRO A 163 13.26 -4.35 5.07
CA PRO A 163 12.27 -3.36 4.72
C PRO A 163 11.16 -3.24 5.76
N THR A 164 10.78 -2.01 6.08
CA THR A 164 9.62 -1.69 6.91
C THR A 164 8.50 -1.18 6.01
N TRP A 165 7.44 -1.98 5.93
CA TRP A 165 6.23 -1.64 5.20
C TRP A 165 5.31 -0.81 6.08
N LEU A 166 4.74 0.27 5.55
CA LEU A 166 3.72 1.03 6.25
C LEU A 166 2.67 1.62 5.31
N PHE A 167 1.50 1.85 5.87
CA PHE A 167 0.47 2.66 5.23
C PHE A 167 -0.22 3.54 6.26
N THR A 168 -0.77 4.64 5.76
CA THR A 168 -1.63 5.52 6.53
C THR A 168 -2.98 5.61 5.88
N THR A 169 -4.03 5.61 6.70
CA THR A 169 -5.40 5.89 6.27
C THR A 169 -5.90 7.09 7.05
N CYS A 170 -6.41 8.09 6.34
CA CYS A 170 -7.10 9.23 6.93
C CYS A 170 -8.50 9.26 6.34
N SER A 171 -9.50 9.50 7.17
CA SER A 171 -10.88 9.64 6.70
C SER A 171 -11.56 10.78 7.41
N ARG A 172 -12.48 11.44 6.70
CA ARG A 172 -13.41 12.42 7.25
C ARG A 172 -14.79 12.14 6.72
N VAL A 173 -15.73 11.83 7.60
CA VAL A 173 -17.13 11.56 7.25
C VAL A 173 -18.03 12.34 8.19
N CYS A 174 -18.84 13.25 7.64
CA CYS A 174 -19.78 14.06 8.41
C CYS A 174 -19.10 14.85 9.56
N GLY A 175 -17.87 15.31 9.33
CA GLY A 175 -17.07 16.04 10.32
C GLY A 175 -16.40 15.17 11.39
N VAL A 176 -16.57 13.85 11.33
CA VAL A 176 -15.83 12.89 12.17
C VAL A 176 -14.57 12.46 11.42
N GLU A 177 -13.41 12.68 12.03
CA GLU A 177 -12.13 12.31 11.48
C GLU A 177 -11.59 11.04 12.16
N ALA A 178 -10.99 10.16 11.37
CA ALA A 178 -10.33 8.95 11.86
C ALA A 178 -9.01 8.75 11.11
N THR A 179 -7.98 8.37 11.85
CA THR A 179 -6.63 8.18 11.34
C THR A 179 -6.07 6.84 11.78
N GLU A 180 -5.39 6.15 10.88
CA GLU A 180 -4.71 4.90 11.13
C GLU A 180 -3.31 4.95 10.58
N VAL A 181 -2.34 4.53 11.40
CA VAL A 181 -0.99 4.20 10.94
C VAL A 181 -0.76 2.72 11.21
N THR A 182 -0.43 1.98 10.16
CA THR A 182 -0.09 0.56 10.27
C THR A 182 1.34 0.36 9.77
N VAL A 183 2.19 -0.20 10.63
CA VAL A 183 3.60 -0.50 10.34
C VAL A 183 3.81 -2.00 10.50
N ASN A 184 4.29 -2.68 9.46
CA ASN A 184 4.52 -4.12 9.44
C ASN A 184 3.33 -4.94 10.01
N ASN A 185 2.10 -4.54 9.66
CA ASN A 185 0.84 -5.15 10.12
C ASN A 185 0.53 -4.96 11.62
N ALA A 186 1.18 -4.02 12.29
CA ALA A 186 0.81 -3.55 13.63
C ALA A 186 0.26 -2.11 13.55
N GLN A 187 -0.97 -1.92 14.03
CA GLN A 187 -1.55 -0.59 14.19
C GLN A 187 -0.81 0.15 15.31
N VAL A 188 -0.34 1.36 15.03
CA VAL A 188 0.55 2.14 15.89
C VAL A 188 0.18 3.64 15.91
N THR A 189 -1.09 3.98 15.63
CA THR A 189 -1.57 5.36 15.49
C THR A 189 -1.13 6.29 16.62
N ASP A 190 -1.16 5.83 17.88
CA ASP A 190 -0.84 6.66 19.06
C ASP A 190 0.61 7.17 19.09
N HIS A 191 1.51 6.60 18.29
CA HIS A 191 2.90 7.03 18.18
C HIS A 191 3.10 8.19 17.20
N PHE A 192 2.09 8.52 16.39
CA PHE A 192 2.17 9.50 15.31
C PHE A 192 1.04 10.52 15.39
N PRO A 193 0.94 11.33 16.45
CA PRO A 193 -0.08 12.37 16.50
C PRO A 193 0.14 13.40 15.39
N GLY A 194 -0.96 13.84 14.76
CA GLY A 194 -0.96 14.99 13.84
C GLY A 194 -0.41 14.73 12.43
N PHE A 195 -0.08 13.49 12.06
CA PHE A 195 0.41 13.20 10.70
C PHE A 195 -0.62 13.51 9.59
N ALA A 196 -1.90 13.64 9.97
CA ALA A 196 -3.01 13.98 9.08
C ALA A 196 -3.36 15.48 9.11
N ASP A 197 -2.69 16.29 9.93
CA ASP A 197 -3.04 17.72 10.14
C ASP A 197 -2.89 18.56 8.88
N GLU A 198 -2.05 18.11 7.94
CA GLU A 198 -1.84 18.78 6.65
C GLU A 198 -2.94 18.49 5.62
N LEU A 199 -3.86 17.57 5.91
CA LEU A 199 -5.00 17.31 5.06
C LEU A 199 -6.05 18.40 5.22
N ASP A 200 -5.97 19.43 4.38
CA ASP A 200 -7.01 20.47 4.30
C ASP A 200 -8.27 19.92 3.61
N TRP A 201 -9.12 19.27 4.40
CA TRP A 201 -10.43 18.78 3.96
C TRP A 201 -11.40 19.92 3.62
N GLY A 202 -11.15 21.17 4.04
CA GLY A 202 -12.11 22.26 3.98
C GLY A 202 -13.45 21.88 4.61
N GLY A 203 -14.52 21.91 3.81
CA GLY A 203 -15.86 21.45 4.17
C GLY A 203 -16.19 20.02 3.70
N GLY A 204 -15.25 19.33 3.06
CA GLY A 204 -15.47 18.06 2.40
C GLY A 204 -15.44 16.82 3.31
N SER A 205 -15.62 15.67 2.68
CA SER A 205 -15.57 14.34 3.27
C SER A 205 -14.97 13.35 2.28
N GLY A 206 -14.18 12.42 2.77
CA GLY A 206 -13.45 11.48 1.93
C GLY A 206 -12.50 10.58 2.71
N THR A 207 -11.69 9.85 1.96
CA THR A 207 -10.58 9.05 2.50
C THR A 207 -9.30 9.32 1.72
N VAL A 208 -8.18 9.30 2.41
CA VAL A 208 -6.83 9.31 1.85
C VAL A 208 -6.12 8.06 2.36
N LYS A 209 -5.66 7.20 1.45
CA LYS A 209 -4.78 6.06 1.77
C LYS A 209 -3.50 6.19 0.98
N SER A 210 -2.37 6.07 1.66
CA SER A 210 -1.05 6.15 1.05
C SER A 210 -0.12 5.11 1.66
N TRP A 211 0.93 4.76 0.92
CA TRP A 211 1.84 3.67 1.28
C TRP A 211 3.29 4.13 1.20
N ALA A 212 4.12 3.54 2.05
CA ALA A 212 5.55 3.71 1.97
C ALA A 212 6.26 2.42 2.36
N LEU A 213 7.45 2.25 1.81
CA LEU A 213 8.37 1.20 2.18
C LEU A 213 9.72 1.83 2.52
N LEU A 214 10.15 1.61 3.75
CA LEU A 214 11.41 2.09 4.30
C LEU A 214 12.43 0.98 4.14
N ARG A 215 13.56 1.26 3.50
CA ARG A 215 14.68 0.32 3.42
C ARG A 215 15.87 0.88 4.18
N GLY A 216 16.33 0.15 5.20
CA GLY A 216 17.65 0.39 5.76
C GLY A 216 18.73 0.07 4.72
N LEU A 217 19.66 0.99 4.51
CA LEU A 217 20.89 0.64 3.80
C LEU A 217 21.84 0.06 4.85
N SER A 218 22.30 -1.19 4.68
CA SER A 218 23.47 -1.65 5.42
C SER A 218 24.56 -0.61 5.19
N ASP A 219 25.19 -0.12 6.25
CA ASP A 219 26.23 0.93 6.20
C ASP A 219 27.32 0.57 5.18
N TYR A 220 27.09 0.92 3.91
CA TYR A 220 28.12 0.93 2.88
C TYR A 220 28.77 2.29 3.00
N LEU A 221 29.86 2.31 3.78
CA LEU A 221 30.83 3.40 4.00
C LEU A 221 30.56 4.29 5.24
N ASN A 222 31.01 3.85 6.42
CA ASN A 222 32.23 4.35 7.09
C ASN A 222 32.45 3.71 8.47
#